data_AF-A0A645HVI7-F1
#
_entry.id   AF-A0A645HVI7-F1
#
_cell.length_a   1.000
_cell.length_b   1.000
_cell.length_c   1.000
_cell.angle_alpha   90.00
_cell.angle_beta   90.00
_cell.angle_gamma   90.00
#
_symmetry.space_group_name_H-M   'P 1'
#
loop_
_entity.id
_entity.type
_entity.pdbx_description
1 polymer ?
#
loop_
_entity_poly.entity_id
_entity_poly.type
_entity_poly.pdbx_seq_one_letter_code
_entity_poly.pdbx_strand_id
1 'polypeptide(L)'
;MFGRLILEINQAGLSWETILKKEKAFRNAYDNFNIKKIASYTEKDKERLLNDAGIIRNRLKINAAIENAKTILTLQKEFGSFDK
;
A
#
# COMPACT_ATOMS: atom_id res chain seq x y z
N MET A 1 -1.06 -11.50 0.24
CA MET A 1 -1.19 -11.05 -1.16
C MET A 1 -1.11 -9.53 -1.31
N PHE A 2 -1.97 -8.73 -0.67
CA PHE A 2 -2.00 -7.27 -0.87
C PHE A 2 -0.69 -6.51 -0.56
N GLY A 3 0.02 -6.87 0.50
CA GLY A 3 1.32 -6.26 0.81
C GLY A 3 2.33 -6.39 -0.33
N ARG A 4 2.33 -7.54 -1.05
CA ARG A 4 3.20 -7.76 -2.20
C ARG A 4 2.89 -6.80 -3.35
N LEU A 5 1.61 -6.59 -3.64
CA LEU A 5 1.15 -5.62 -4.64
C LEU A 5 1.64 -4.20 -4.32
N ILE A 6 1.57 -3.79 -3.04
CA ILE A 6 2.08 -2.48 -2.61
C ILE A 6 3.59 -2.37 -2.86
N LEU A 7 4.37 -3.41 -2.54
CA LEU A 7 5.82 -3.40 -2.77
C LEU A 7 6.16 -3.32 -4.26
N GLU A 8 5.41 -4.01 -5.12
CA GLU A 8 5.61 -4.01 -6.59
C GLU A 8 5.34 -2.64 -7.21
N ILE A 9 4.24 -1.98 -6.83
CA ILE A 9 3.94 -0.60 -7.26
C ILE A 9 5.08 0.36 -6.88
N ASN A 10 5.70 0.12 -5.72
CA ASN A 10 6.77 0.97 -5.24
C ASN A 10 8.13 0.69 -5.87
N GLN A 11 8.32 -0.49 -6.49
CA GLN A 11 9.57 -0.87 -7.13
C GLN A 11 9.90 -0.10 -8.40
N ALA A 12 8.91 0.47 -9.11
CA ALA A 12 9.17 1.23 -10.33
C ALA A 12 10.25 2.32 -10.09
N GLY A 13 11.40 2.14 -10.76
CA GLY A 13 12.59 3.01 -10.65
C GLY A 13 13.63 2.62 -9.58
N LEU A 14 13.50 1.46 -8.92
CA LEU A 14 14.37 1.00 -7.83
C LEU A 14 14.72 -0.49 -7.97
N SER A 15 15.79 -0.96 -7.34
CA SER A 15 16.09 -2.40 -7.28
C SER A 15 15.13 -3.13 -6.34
N TRP A 16 14.87 -4.42 -6.60
CA TRP A 16 14.06 -5.25 -5.70
C TRP A 16 14.66 -5.35 -4.29
N GLU A 17 16.00 -5.40 -4.19
CA GLU A 17 16.72 -5.36 -2.92
C GLU A 17 16.43 -4.09 -2.11
N THR A 18 16.34 -2.94 -2.78
CA THR A 18 16.01 -1.65 -2.13
C THR A 18 14.61 -1.69 -1.52
N ILE A 19 13.66 -2.33 -2.21
CA ILE A 19 12.29 -2.49 -1.72
C ILE A 19 12.23 -3.45 -0.53
N LEU A 20 12.92 -4.59 -0.61
CA LEU A 20 12.95 -5.56 0.50
C LEU A 20 13.58 -4.97 1.77
N LYS A 21 14.65 -4.17 1.65
CA LYS A 21 15.24 -3.44 2.80
C LYS A 21 14.24 -2.50 3.48
N LYS A 22 13.21 -2.05 2.76
CA LYS A 22 12.15 -1.17 3.26
C LYS A 22 10.87 -1.91 3.66
N GLU A 23 10.79 -3.24 3.51
CA GLU A 23 9.54 -3.99 3.72
C GLU A 23 8.95 -3.74 5.12
N LYS A 24 9.78 -3.79 6.16
CA LYS A 24 9.33 -3.55 7.55
C LYS A 24 8.75 -2.15 7.72
N ALA A 25 9.37 -1.14 7.09
CA ALA A 25 8.86 0.23 7.11
C ALA A 25 7.52 0.33 6.38
N PHE A 26 7.40 -0.26 5.18
CA PHE A 26 6.13 -0.32 4.45
C PHE A 26 5.04 -1.01 5.25
N ARG A 27 5.35 -2.15 5.87
CA ARG A 27 4.41 -2.90 6.69
C ARG A 27 3.87 -2.04 7.84
N ASN A 28 4.74 -1.31 8.54
CA ASN A 28 4.33 -0.42 9.61
C ASN A 28 3.52 0.79 9.09
N ALA A 29 4.02 1.44 8.03
CA ALA A 29 3.41 2.64 7.46
C ALA A 29 1.98 2.39 6.94
N TYR A 30 1.73 1.19 6.41
CA TYR A 30 0.47 0.74 5.83
C TYR A 30 -0.30 -0.24 6.73
N ASP A 31 -0.27 -0.07 8.06
CA ASP A 31 -1.14 -0.84 8.98
C ASP A 31 -1.08 -2.37 8.82
N ASN A 32 0.13 -2.93 8.69
CA ASN A 32 0.37 -4.34 8.40
C ASN A 32 -0.29 -4.84 7.11
N PHE A 33 -0.46 -3.95 6.13
CA PHE A 33 -1.17 -4.19 4.87
C PHE A 33 -2.64 -4.57 5.05
N ASN A 34 -3.29 -4.06 6.11
CA ASN A 34 -4.71 -4.26 6.32
C ASN A 34 -5.52 -3.46 5.28
N ILE A 35 -6.15 -4.17 4.34
CA ILE A 35 -6.91 -3.59 3.24
C ILE A 35 -8.02 -2.64 3.74
N LYS A 36 -8.78 -3.04 4.77
CA LYS A 36 -9.88 -2.23 5.33
C LYS A 36 -9.37 -0.90 5.87
N LYS A 37 -8.26 -0.92 6.62
CA LYS A 37 -7.64 0.29 7.16
C LYS A 37 -7.11 1.19 6.06
N ILE A 38 -6.36 0.64 5.11
CA ILE A 38 -5.74 1.41 4.02
C ILE A 38 -6.82 2.05 3.12
N ALA A 39 -7.91 1.33 2.82
CA ALA A 39 -9.01 1.87 2.05
C ALA A 39 -9.72 3.06 2.75
N SER A 40 -9.63 3.12 4.08
CA SER A 40 -10.19 4.20 4.90
C SER A 40 -9.24 5.38 5.13
N TYR A 41 -8.03 5.35 4.56
CA TYR A 41 -7.06 6.43 4.70
C TYR A 41 -7.59 7.77 4.19
N THR A 42 -7.32 8.79 4.98
CA THR A 42 -7.74 10.18 4.78
C THR A 42 -6.57 11.01 4.21
N GLU A 43 -6.81 12.30 3.94
CA GLU A 43 -5.72 13.21 3.57
C GLU A 43 -4.63 13.29 4.65
N LYS A 44 -5.00 13.19 5.95
CA LYS A 44 -4.03 13.16 7.05
C LYS A 44 -3.12 11.94 6.97
N ASP A 45 -3.66 10.79 6.57
CA ASP A 45 -2.86 9.57 6.37
C ASP A 45 -1.92 9.70 5.18
N LYS A 46 -2.37 10.33 4.09
CA LYS A 46 -1.52 10.62 2.93
C LYS A 46 -0.37 11.55 3.31
N GLU A 47 -0.64 12.61 4.09
CA GLU A 47 0.39 13.52 4.60
C GLU A 47 1.37 12.81 5.54
N ARG A 48 0.87 11.96 6.45
CA ARG A 48 1.72 11.11 7.30
C ARG A 48 2.67 10.25 6.45
N LEU A 49 2.15 9.57 5.42
CA LEU A 49 2.94 8.72 4.52
C LEU A 49 3.94 9.52 3.69
N LEU A 50 3.58 10.73 3.23
CA LEU A 50 4.48 11.63 2.50
C LEU A 50 5.63 12.15 3.37
N ASN A 51 5.50 12.12 4.69
CA ASN A 51 6.54 12.52 5.64
C ASN A 51 7.35 11.33 6.19
N ASP A 52 6.97 10.09 5.89
CA ASP A 52 7.68 8.90 6.36
C ASP A 52 8.90 8.57 5.47
N ALA A 53 10.11 8.79 6.00
CA ALA A 53 11.37 8.50 5.30
C ALA A 53 11.66 6.99 5.17
N GLY A 54 10.93 6.15 5.91
CA GLY A 54 11.03 4.69 5.82
C GLY A 54 10.53 4.15 4.47
N ILE A 55 9.59 4.84 3.82
CA ILE A 55 8.95 4.41 2.57
C ILE A 55 9.33 5.30 1.37
N ILE A 56 8.71 5.05 0.22
CA ILE A 56 8.85 5.88 -0.98
C ILE A 56 7.81 7.01 -0.93
N ARG A 57 8.27 8.23 -0.67
CA ARG A 57 7.47 9.45 -0.51
C ARG A 57 6.99 9.99 -1.87
N ASN A 58 6.14 9.24 -2.55
CA ASN A 58 5.56 9.61 -3.83
C ASN A 58 4.03 9.63 -3.75
N ARG A 59 3.43 10.80 -4.03
CA ARG A 59 1.98 11.02 -3.91
C ARG A 59 1.16 10.09 -4.81
N LEU A 60 1.60 9.83 -6.03
CA LEU A 60 0.89 8.95 -6.96
C LEU A 60 0.92 7.50 -6.49
N LYS A 61 2.08 6.99 -6.02
CA LYS A 61 2.22 5.64 -5.47
C LYS A 61 1.37 5.44 -4.20
N ILE A 62 1.32 6.44 -3.33
CA ILE A 62 0.47 6.42 -2.13
C ILE A 62 -1.01 6.37 -2.50
N ASN A 63 -1.45 7.24 -3.42
CA ASN A 63 -2.84 7.25 -3.89
C ASN A 63 -3.21 5.92 -4.56
N ALA A 64 -2.33 5.34 -5.37
CA ALA A 64 -2.55 4.04 -5.99
C ALA A 64 -2.74 2.92 -4.96
N ALA A 65 -1.96 2.91 -3.87
CA ALA A 65 -2.14 1.92 -2.80
C ALA A 65 -3.51 2.04 -2.10
N ILE A 66 -3.98 3.27 -1.86
CA ILE A 66 -5.29 3.52 -1.24
C ILE A 66 -6.43 3.13 -2.20
N GLU A 67 -6.32 3.50 -3.47
CA GLU A 67 -7.34 3.18 -4.47
C GLU A 67 -7.44 1.67 -4.69
N ASN A 68 -6.29 0.97 -4.82
CA ASN A 68 -6.28 -0.48 -4.92
C ASN A 68 -6.91 -1.16 -3.70
N ALA A 69 -6.70 -0.62 -2.49
CA ALA A 69 -7.36 -1.16 -1.30
C ALA A 69 -8.89 -1.02 -1.39
N LYS A 70 -9.39 0.14 -1.85
CA LYS A 70 -10.84 0.36 -2.06
C LYS A 70 -11.40 -0.57 -3.11
N THR A 71 -10.74 -0.67 -4.26
CA THR A 71 -11.15 -1.55 -5.36
C THR A 71 -11.21 -3.01 -4.90
N ILE A 72 -10.21 -3.49 -4.16
CA ILE A 72 -10.21 -4.85 -3.62
C ILE A 72 -11.38 -5.06 -2.65
N LEU A 73 -11.70 -4.10 -1.78
CA LEU A 73 -12.88 -4.24 -0.90
C LEU A 73 -14.19 -4.29 -1.66
N THR A 74 -14.33 -3.48 -2.72
CA THR A 74 -15.52 -3.50 -3.58
C THR A 74 -15.64 -4.86 -4.26
N LEU A 75 -14.58 -5.33 -4.89
CA LEU A 75 -14.54 -6.65 -5.53
C LEU A 75 -14.78 -7.78 -4.52
N GLN A 76 -14.30 -7.64 -3.27
CA GLN A 76 -14.55 -8.63 -2.22
C GLN A 76 -16.03 -8.71 -1.82
N LYS A 77 -16.77 -7.59 -1.89
CA LYS A 77 -18.21 -7.57 -1.65
C LYS A 77 -18.99 -8.20 -2.80
N GLU A 78 -18.54 -7.97 -4.03
CA GLU A 78 -19.22 -8.43 -5.25
C GLU A 78 -18.96 -9.91 -5.55
N PHE A 79 -17.74 -10.39 -5.31
CA PHE A 79 -17.28 -11.72 -5.75
C PHE A 79 -16.77 -12.62 -4.62
N GLY A 80 -16.77 -12.15 -3.37
CA GLY A 80 -16.24 -12.91 -2.22
C GLY A 80 -14.71 -12.79 -2.07
N SER A 81 -14.05 -13.81 -1.54
CA SER A 81 -12.59 -13.76 -1.32
C SER A 81 -11.81 -13.92 -2.63
N PHE A 82 -10.74 -13.13 -2.81
CA PHE A 82 -9.70 -13.42 -3.78
C PHE A 82 -8.80 -14.55 -3.26
N ASP A 83 -9.35 -15.76 -3.18
CA ASP A 83 -8.57 -16.97 -2.90
C ASP A 83 -8.48 -17.82 -4.17
N LYS A 84 -7.32 -17.78 -4.81
CA LYS A 84 -6.66 -18.91 -5.48
C LYS A 84 -5.15 -18.71 -5.45
#